data_AF-A0AAU4W0Q6-F1
#
_entry.id   AF-A0AAU4W0Q6-F1
#
_cell.length_a   1.000
_cell.length_b   1.000
_cell.length_c   1.000
_cell.angle_alpha   90.00
_cell.angle_beta   90.00
_cell.angle_gamma   90.00
#
_symmetry.space_group_name_H-M   'P 1'
#
loop_
_entity.id
_entity.type
_entity.pdbx_description
1 polymer ?
#
loop_
_entity_poly.entity_id
_entity_poly.type
_entity_poly.pdbx_seq_one_letter_code
_entity_poly.pdbx_strand_id
1 'polypeptide(L)'
;MVAVAAATVLSIAPSAAAAAADPSSTTVQATPSSATTGQLVTLDATVTCSSDPSGGLGVSFFDGSDLLATAPVSADGHSSLTTGFTTTGTHTITAAYNGDDGCSASNDTTTVTVSQAPAPPANAPGCLLCGLIDFNVGDVHNEVNVNSQNVTGVHK
;
A
#
# COMPACT_ATOMS: atom_id res chain seq x y z
N MET A 1 -0.56 75.17 12.35
CA MET A 1 0.33 74.17 12.99
C MET A 1 0.07 72.85 12.29
N VAL A 2 0.94 72.46 11.35
CA VAL A 2 0.81 71.18 10.63
C VAL A 2 1.66 70.16 11.39
N ALA A 3 1.02 69.14 11.95
CA ALA A 3 1.71 68.02 12.58
C ALA A 3 2.22 67.09 11.48
N VAL A 4 3.54 66.97 11.35
CA VAL A 4 4.18 65.96 10.50
C VAL A 4 4.34 64.71 11.36
N ALA A 5 3.60 63.65 11.06
CA ALA A 5 3.77 62.35 11.68
C ALA A 5 5.06 61.71 11.18
N ALA A 6 5.98 61.38 12.08
CA ALA A 6 7.20 60.65 11.77
C ALA A 6 6.86 59.17 11.51
N ALA A 7 7.09 58.71 10.27
CA ALA A 7 7.02 57.29 9.94
C ALA A 7 8.29 56.59 10.46
N THR A 8 8.14 55.69 11.43
CA THR A 8 9.20 54.78 11.83
C THR A 8 9.38 53.74 10.72
N VAL A 9 10.53 53.76 10.05
CA VAL A 9 10.95 52.67 9.17
C VAL A 9 11.27 51.44 10.03
N LEU A 10 10.49 50.37 9.87
CA LEU A 10 10.80 49.06 10.43
C LEU A 10 11.89 48.44 9.55
N SER A 11 13.12 48.35 10.06
CA SER A 11 14.23 47.71 9.37
C SER A 11 13.93 46.22 9.23
N ILE A 12 13.62 45.75 8.02
CA ILE A 12 13.65 44.32 7.71
C ILE A 12 15.13 43.90 7.69
N ALA A 13 15.55 43.09 8.67
CA ALA A 13 16.83 42.40 8.57
C ALA A 13 16.76 41.49 7.32
N PRO A 14 17.85 41.36 6.53
CA PRO A 14 17.88 40.34 5.49
C PRO A 14 17.67 38.98 6.17
N SER A 15 16.64 38.24 5.74
CA SER A 15 16.53 36.83 6.08
C SER A 15 17.87 36.19 5.70
N ALA A 16 18.61 35.67 6.67
CA ALA A 16 19.85 34.96 6.41
C ALA A 16 19.54 33.92 5.34
N ALA A 17 20.20 34.01 4.19
CA ALA A 17 20.11 32.97 3.18
C ALA A 17 20.48 31.67 3.89
N ALA A 18 19.52 30.76 4.05
CA ALA A 18 19.82 29.43 4.55
C ALA A 18 21.01 28.90 3.73
N ALA A 19 22.04 28.40 4.40
CA ALA A 19 23.12 27.73 3.71
C ALA A 19 22.49 26.69 2.77
N ALA A 20 22.87 26.70 1.49
CA ALA A 20 22.29 25.77 0.54
C ALA A 20 22.66 24.35 0.96
N ALA A 21 21.65 23.49 1.16
CA ALA A 21 21.84 22.08 1.46
C ALA A 21 22.53 21.36 0.29
N ASP A 22 23.31 20.32 0.58
CA ASP A 22 23.99 19.51 -0.43
C ASP A 22 22.97 18.84 -1.36
N PRO A 23 23.26 18.68 -2.66
CA PRO A 23 22.40 17.90 -3.55
C PRO A 23 22.38 16.43 -3.09
N SER A 24 21.21 15.80 -3.15
CA SER A 24 21.04 14.37 -2.86
C SER A 24 20.48 13.62 -4.07
N SER A 25 20.67 12.30 -4.08
CA SER A 25 20.05 11.39 -5.04
C SER A 25 19.38 10.24 -4.30
N THR A 26 18.11 10.00 -4.60
CA THR A 26 17.35 8.86 -4.10
C THR A 26 17.27 7.80 -5.19
N THR A 27 17.32 6.52 -4.82
CA THR A 27 16.95 5.39 -5.68
C THR A 27 15.91 4.54 -4.95
N VAL A 28 14.99 3.91 -5.68
CA VAL A 28 14.00 3.01 -5.08
C VAL A 28 13.89 1.67 -5.82
N GLN A 29 13.77 0.59 -5.07
CA GLN A 29 13.53 -0.75 -5.58
C GLN A 29 12.38 -1.43 -4.85
N ALA A 30 11.53 -2.13 -5.60
CA ALA A 30 10.46 -2.95 -5.04
C ALA A 30 10.80 -4.43 -5.15
N THR A 31 10.64 -5.17 -4.04
CA THR A 31 10.86 -6.61 -3.98
C THR A 31 9.67 -7.32 -3.32
N PRO A 32 8.97 -8.21 -4.04
CA PRO A 32 9.07 -8.45 -5.49
C PRO A 32 8.49 -7.29 -6.31
N SER A 33 8.97 -7.11 -7.54
CA SER A 33 8.40 -6.14 -8.51
C SER A 33 7.10 -6.63 -9.16
N SER A 34 6.79 -7.92 -9.02
CA SER A 34 5.50 -8.51 -9.40
C SER A 34 4.90 -9.26 -8.23
N ALA A 35 3.64 -8.95 -7.91
CA ALA A 35 2.94 -9.48 -6.77
C ALA A 35 1.50 -9.92 -7.12
N THR A 36 0.85 -10.63 -6.20
CA THR A 36 -0.60 -10.85 -6.23
C THR A 36 -1.29 -9.93 -5.23
N THR A 37 -2.58 -9.66 -5.43
CA THR A 37 -3.39 -8.87 -4.48
C THR A 37 -3.24 -9.40 -3.05
N GLY A 38 -2.89 -8.54 -2.10
CA GLY A 38 -2.65 -8.88 -0.69
C GLY A 38 -1.28 -9.47 -0.37
N GLN A 39 -0.43 -9.75 -1.36
CA GLN A 39 0.96 -10.09 -1.13
C GLN A 39 1.76 -8.87 -0.68
N LEU A 40 2.65 -9.05 0.29
CA LEU A 40 3.54 -8.01 0.77
C LEU A 40 4.67 -7.75 -0.23
N VAL A 41 4.99 -6.48 -0.42
CA VAL A 41 6.09 -5.95 -1.22
C VAL A 41 6.92 -5.03 -0.33
N THR A 42 8.23 -5.21 -0.35
CA THR A 42 9.17 -4.31 0.33
C THR A 42 9.68 -3.28 -0.66
N LEU A 43 9.50 -2.01 -0.33
CA LEU A 43 10.01 -0.84 -1.01
C LEU A 43 11.27 -0.40 -0.27
N ASP A 44 12.42 -0.49 -0.91
CA ASP A 44 13.70 -0.06 -0.36
C ASP A 44 14.17 1.18 -1.08
N ALA A 45 14.35 2.28 -0.34
CA ALA A 45 14.88 3.53 -0.84
C ALA A 45 16.29 3.75 -0.28
N THR A 46 17.23 4.12 -1.15
CA THR A 46 18.58 4.52 -0.77
C THR A 46 18.79 5.98 -1.13
N VAL A 47 19.11 6.80 -0.13
CA VAL A 47 19.41 8.23 -0.27
C VAL A 47 20.92 8.40 -0.17
N THR A 48 21.49 9.05 -1.17
CA THR A 48 22.91 9.42 -1.21
C THR A 48 23.04 10.93 -1.14
N CYS A 49 23.87 11.40 -0.21
CA CYS A 49 24.16 12.81 0.03
C CYS A 49 25.57 12.94 0.61
N SER A 50 26.18 14.12 0.47
CA SER A 50 27.51 14.39 1.05
C SER A 50 27.44 14.56 2.57
N SER A 51 26.34 15.14 3.05
CA SER A 51 25.97 15.23 4.46
C SER A 51 25.16 14.00 4.90
N ASP A 52 24.97 13.84 6.22
CA ASP A 52 24.13 12.78 6.78
C ASP A 52 22.66 13.00 6.41
N PRO A 53 22.00 12.07 5.69
CA PRO A 53 20.61 12.24 5.22
C PRO A 53 19.56 11.82 6.26
N SER A 54 19.94 11.59 7.52
CA SER A 54 19.01 11.23 8.60
C SER A 54 18.50 12.47 9.34
N GLY A 55 17.52 12.29 10.23
CA GLY A 55 17.02 13.37 11.10
C GLY A 55 15.96 14.31 10.48
N GLY A 56 15.75 14.25 9.17
CA GLY A 56 14.60 14.88 8.50
C GLY A 56 13.28 14.10 8.67
N LEU A 57 12.27 14.45 7.87
CA LEU A 57 11.01 13.68 7.81
C LEU A 57 11.20 12.26 7.21
N GLY A 58 12.29 12.05 6.46
CA GLY A 58 12.61 10.78 5.80
C GLY A 58 12.03 10.67 4.39
N VAL A 59 11.74 9.43 3.95
CA VAL A 59 11.21 9.13 2.61
C VAL A 59 9.70 8.90 2.68
N SER A 60 8.95 9.65 1.88
CA SER A 60 7.52 9.44 1.67
C SER A 60 7.30 8.57 0.44
N PHE A 61 6.63 7.44 0.63
CA PHE A 61 6.30 6.48 -0.42
C PHE A 61 4.85 6.70 -0.88
N PHE A 62 4.67 6.90 -2.17
CA PHE A 62 3.36 7.10 -2.80
C PHE A 62 3.09 6.03 -3.83
N ASP A 63 1.82 5.69 -4.01
CA ASP A 63 1.29 4.95 -5.16
C ASP A 63 0.44 5.91 -5.99
N GLY A 64 0.99 6.38 -7.11
CA GLY A 64 0.40 7.52 -7.83
C GLY A 64 0.34 8.77 -6.95
N SER A 65 -0.86 9.20 -6.57
CA SER A 65 -1.10 10.33 -5.66
C SER A 65 -1.36 9.92 -4.21
N ASP A 66 -1.55 8.63 -3.94
CA ASP A 66 -1.92 8.14 -2.61
C ASP A 66 -0.67 7.92 -1.76
N LEU A 67 -0.61 8.60 -0.61
CA LEU A 67 0.47 8.39 0.36
C LEU A 67 0.29 7.01 1.02
N LEU A 68 1.28 6.14 0.85
CA LEU A 68 1.33 4.85 1.51
C LEU A 68 1.82 5.01 2.95
N ALA A 69 3.01 5.60 3.12
CA ALA A 69 3.60 5.94 4.40
C ALA A 69 4.82 6.85 4.23
N THR A 70 5.25 7.47 5.32
CA THR A 70 6.56 8.11 5.44
C THR A 70 7.42 7.30 6.39
N ALA A 71 8.63 6.93 5.98
CA ALA A 71 9.57 6.14 6.76
C ALA A 71 10.87 6.94 7.02
N PRO A 72 11.47 6.82 8.22
CA PRO A 72 12.71 7.51 8.53
C PRO A 72 13.88 6.96 7.71
N VAL A 73 14.85 7.82 7.41
CA VAL A 73 16.12 7.45 6.79
C VAL A 73 17.14 7.17 7.89
N SER A 74 17.83 6.04 7.79
CA SER A 74 18.93 5.66 8.67
C SER A 74 20.21 6.41 8.28
N ALA A 75 21.21 6.49 9.17
CA ALA A 75 22.46 7.23 8.92
C ALA A 75 23.27 6.71 7.71
N ASP A 76 23.04 5.46 7.30
CA ASP A 76 23.58 4.85 6.08
C ASP A 76 22.77 5.18 4.81
N GLY A 77 21.75 6.04 4.91
CA GLY A 77 20.93 6.48 3.79
C GLY A 77 19.76 5.56 3.44
N HIS A 78 19.52 4.50 4.21
CA HIS A 78 18.49 3.51 3.90
C HIS A 78 17.14 3.83 4.57
N SER A 79 16.06 3.63 3.81
CA SER A 79 14.67 3.70 4.28
C SER A 79 13.84 2.60 3.64
N SER A 80 13.09 1.84 4.45
CA SER A 80 12.34 0.66 3.98
C SER A 80 10.87 0.72 4.41
N LEU A 81 9.98 0.30 3.51
CA LEU A 81 8.54 0.17 3.75
C LEU A 81 8.03 -1.16 3.20
N THR A 82 7.39 -1.96 4.03
CA THR A 82 6.65 -3.16 3.57
C THR A 82 5.16 -2.84 3.50
N THR A 83 4.56 -3.02 2.33
CA THR A 83 3.14 -2.73 2.07
C THR A 83 2.51 -3.80 1.18
N GLY A 84 1.18 -3.88 1.17
CA GLY A 84 0.41 -4.76 0.29
C GLY A 84 -0.56 -3.96 -0.57
N PHE A 85 -0.79 -4.43 -1.80
CA PHE A 85 -1.70 -3.78 -2.74
C PHE A 85 -3.03 -4.51 -2.83
N THR A 86 -4.14 -3.77 -2.85
CA THR A 86 -5.52 -4.31 -2.86
C THR A 86 -6.15 -4.34 -4.25
N THR A 87 -5.62 -3.54 -5.18
CA THR A 87 -6.09 -3.48 -6.57
C THR A 87 -5.12 -4.19 -7.50
N THR A 88 -5.62 -4.77 -8.58
CA THR A 88 -4.79 -5.29 -9.66
C THR A 88 -4.39 -4.16 -10.61
N GLY A 89 -3.22 -4.27 -11.22
CA GLY A 89 -2.73 -3.31 -12.20
C GLY A 89 -1.26 -2.97 -12.00
N THR A 90 -0.81 -1.95 -12.73
CA THR A 90 0.53 -1.39 -12.54
C THR A 90 0.45 -0.24 -11.55
N HIS A 91 1.19 -0.37 -10.45
CA HIS A 91 1.36 0.65 -9.42
C HIS A 91 2.67 1.39 -9.66
N THR A 92 2.61 2.71 -9.82
CA THR A 92 3.81 3.56 -9.96
C THR A 92 4.16 4.10 -8.58
N ILE A 93 5.23 3.57 -8.02
CA ILE A 93 5.70 3.92 -6.68
C ILE A 93 6.68 5.07 -6.77
N THR A 94 6.41 6.15 -6.06
CA THR A 94 7.33 7.28 -5.90
C THR A 94 7.92 7.26 -4.50
N ALA A 95 9.23 7.21 -4.40
CA ALA A 95 9.95 7.44 -3.15
C ALA A 95 10.49 8.87 -3.16
N ALA A 96 9.92 9.73 -2.32
CA ALA A 96 10.30 11.13 -2.19
C ALA A 96 11.05 11.35 -0.88
N TYR A 97 12.36 11.57 -0.96
CA TYR A 97 13.15 12.05 0.15
C TYR A 97 12.83 13.54 0.41
N ASN A 98 12.40 13.86 1.62
CA ASN A 98 11.90 15.20 1.97
C ASN A 98 13.01 16.23 2.19
N GLY A 99 14.28 15.80 2.21
CA GLY A 99 15.39 16.64 2.62
C GLY A 99 15.51 16.80 4.14
N ASP A 100 16.62 17.41 4.54
CA ASP A 100 16.95 17.83 5.90
C ASP A 100 17.78 19.14 5.82
N ASP A 101 18.33 19.58 6.96
CA ASP A 101 19.13 20.82 7.03
C ASP A 101 20.42 20.76 6.18
N GLY A 102 20.98 19.57 5.97
CA GLY A 102 22.20 19.28 5.23
C GLY A 102 21.99 18.71 3.82
N CYS A 103 20.85 18.06 3.53
CA CYS A 103 20.57 17.49 2.20
C CYS A 103 19.29 18.03 1.56
N SER A 104 19.37 18.42 0.30
CA SER A 104 18.23 18.82 -0.53
C SER A 104 17.29 17.63 -0.78
N ALA A 105 16.00 17.91 -0.96
CA ALA A 105 15.01 16.91 -1.35
C ALA A 105 15.34 16.26 -2.72
N SER A 106 15.02 14.97 -2.86
CA SER A 106 15.16 14.22 -4.11
C SER A 106 14.13 13.10 -4.19
N ASN A 107 13.94 12.51 -5.37
CA ASN A 107 12.97 11.44 -5.54
C ASN A 107 13.37 10.48 -6.66
N ASP A 108 12.80 9.28 -6.62
CA ASP A 108 12.89 8.28 -7.67
C ASP A 108 11.59 7.47 -7.78
N THR A 109 11.41 6.76 -8.88
CA THR A 109 10.19 5.97 -9.13
C THR A 109 10.50 4.54 -9.53
N THR A 110 9.69 3.61 -9.05
CA THR A 110 9.70 2.19 -9.49
C THR A 110 8.28 1.71 -9.76
N THR A 111 8.14 0.53 -10.37
CA THR A 111 6.82 -0.04 -10.70
C THR A 111 6.62 -1.38 -10.02
N VAL A 112 5.42 -1.60 -9.49
CA VAL A 112 4.96 -2.90 -8.99
C VAL A 112 3.78 -3.36 -9.83
N THR A 113 3.88 -4.53 -10.44
CA THR A 113 2.75 -5.14 -11.18
C THR A 113 1.99 -6.09 -10.28
N VAL A 114 0.71 -5.83 -10.06
CA VAL A 114 -0.15 -6.63 -9.17
C VAL A 114 -1.18 -7.39 -9.99
N SER A 115 -1.14 -8.72 -9.86
CA SER A 115 -2.07 -9.65 -10.50
C SER A 115 -3.11 -10.16 -9.51
N GLN A 116 -4.21 -10.73 -9.99
CA GLN A 116 -5.21 -11.33 -9.11
C GLN A 116 -4.61 -12.54 -8.39
N ALA A 117 -4.82 -12.64 -7.08
CA ALA A 117 -4.46 -13.85 -6.34
C ALA A 117 -5.20 -15.06 -6.95
N PRO A 118 -4.56 -16.24 -7.08
CA PRO A 118 -5.25 -17.43 -7.54
C PRO A 118 -6.49 -17.70 -6.70
N ALA A 119 -7.63 -17.92 -7.35
CA ALA A 119 -8.83 -18.35 -6.65
C ALA A 119 -8.51 -19.64 -5.87
N PRO A 120 -9.00 -19.79 -4.62
CA PRO A 120 -8.92 -21.06 -3.93
C PRO A 120 -9.50 -22.16 -4.83
N PRO A 121 -8.91 -23.37 -4.86
CA PRO A 121 -9.49 -24.47 -5.62
C PRO A 121 -10.95 -24.66 -5.18
N ALA A 122 -11.88 -24.61 -6.14
CA ALA A 122 -13.33 -24.66 -5.93
C ALA A 122 -13.85 -25.98 -5.34
N ASN A 123 -12.95 -26.85 -4.88
CA ASN A 123 -13.17 -28.22 -4.49
C ASN A 123 -12.47 -28.54 -3.17
N ALA A 124 -12.49 -27.58 -2.23
CA ALA A 124 -12.37 -27.92 -0.82
C ALA A 124 -13.61 -28.75 -0.41
N PRO A 125 -13.47 -30.04 -0.06
CA PRO A 125 -14.59 -30.85 0.38
C PRO A 125 -14.97 -30.41 1.80
N GLY A 126 -15.86 -29.43 1.90
CA GLY A 126 -16.30 -28.91 3.20
C GLY A 126 -17.47 -27.92 3.16
N CYS A 127 -17.75 -27.26 2.03
CA CYS A 127 -18.96 -26.42 1.88
C CYS A 127 -19.54 -26.55 0.47
N LEU A 128 -20.14 -27.72 0.18
CA LEU A 128 -20.94 -27.96 -1.03
C LEU A 128 -22.28 -27.18 -1.06
N LEU A 129 -22.56 -26.30 -0.09
CA LEU A 129 -23.87 -25.62 0.04
C LEU A 129 -23.88 -24.10 -0.15
N CYS A 130 -22.73 -23.41 -0.31
CA CYS A 130 -22.76 -21.95 -0.42
C CYS A 130 -23.02 -21.41 -1.84
N GLY A 131 -23.24 -22.27 -2.84
CA GLY A 131 -23.35 -21.87 -4.24
C GLY A 131 -24.60 -22.34 -5.01
N LEU A 132 -25.60 -22.95 -4.37
CA LEU A 132 -26.71 -23.59 -5.11
C LEU A 132 -28.11 -23.48 -4.50
N ILE A 133 -28.32 -22.70 -3.44
CA ILE A 133 -29.69 -22.45 -2.94
C ILE A 133 -30.23 -21.13 -3.48
N ASP A 134 -30.64 -21.15 -4.74
CA ASP A 134 -31.80 -20.38 -5.15
C ASP A 134 -32.98 -20.99 -4.37
N PHE A 135 -33.54 -20.25 -3.42
CA PHE A 135 -34.68 -20.70 -2.61
C PHE A 135 -35.93 -20.72 -3.50
N ASN A 136 -36.03 -21.70 -4.39
CA ASN A 136 -37.29 -22.01 -5.04
C ASN A 136 -38.01 -23.05 -4.18
N VAL A 137 -38.82 -22.59 -3.23
CA VAL A 137 -39.82 -23.44 -2.56
C VAL A 137 -40.83 -23.86 -3.62
N GLY A 138 -40.50 -24.93 -4.35
CA GLY A 138 -41.40 -25.65 -5.26
C GLY A 138 -41.83 -26.95 -4.58
N ASP A 139 -43.14 -27.15 -4.53
CA ASP A 139 -43.87 -28.13 -3.73
C ASP A 139 -43.22 -29.53 -3.64
N VAL A 140 -42.98 -30.00 -2.40
CA VAL A 140 -42.66 -31.41 -2.15
C VAL A 140 -43.98 -32.19 -2.06
N HIS A 141 -44.41 -32.78 -3.19
CA HIS A 141 -45.39 -33.85 -3.18
C HIS A 141 -44.65 -35.20 -3.10
N ASN A 142 -44.59 -35.77 -1.90
CA ASN A 142 -44.01 -37.11 -1.68
C ASN A 142 -45.11 -38.17 -1.84
N GLU A 143 -45.25 -38.73 -3.06
CA GLU A 143 -46.05 -39.94 -3.25
C GLU A 143 -45.22 -41.18 -2.90
N VAL A 144 -45.62 -41.91 -1.84
CA VAL A 144 -45.00 -43.17 -1.45
C VAL A 144 -45.66 -44.32 -2.21
N ASN A 145 -44.97 -44.88 -3.20
CA ASN A 145 -45.42 -46.10 -3.87
C ASN A 145 -44.94 -47.36 -3.13
N VAL A 146 -45.83 -47.98 -2.35
CA VAL A 146 -45.55 -49.24 -1.64
C VAL A 146 -45.90 -50.42 -2.55
N ASN A 147 -44.92 -51.00 -3.24
CA ASN A 147 -45.12 -52.25 -3.98
C ASN A 147 -45.09 -53.43 -3.00
N SER A 148 -46.25 -53.81 -2.47
CA SER A 148 -46.43 -55.01 -1.64
C SER A 148 -46.11 -56.26 -2.44
N GLN A 149 -44.89 -56.80 -2.36
CA GLN A 149 -44.63 -58.23 -2.54
C GLN A 149 -43.41 -58.70 -1.72
N ASN A 150 -43.74 -59.51 -0.71
CA ASN A 150 -42.93 -60.60 -0.15
C ASN A 150 -41.88 -60.30 0.95
N VAL A 151 -42.34 -60.09 2.19
CA VAL A 151 -41.53 -60.43 3.38
C VAL A 151 -41.77 -61.91 3.71
N THR A 152 -41.00 -62.82 3.08
CA THR A 152 -40.88 -64.21 3.53
C THR A 152 -40.05 -64.25 4.82
N GLY A 153 -40.59 -64.87 5.86
CA GLY A 153 -40.22 -64.64 7.27
C GLY A 153 -38.95 -65.30 7.82
N VAL A 154 -38.76 -65.14 9.13
CA VAL A 154 -37.84 -65.91 9.97
C VAL A 154 -38.39 -65.95 11.42
N HIS A 155 -38.80 -67.16 11.86
CA HIS A 155 -38.69 -67.81 13.19
C HIS A 155 -38.81 -66.96 14.48
N LYS A 156 -39.54 -67.33 15.55
CA LYS A 156 -39.98 -68.63 16.11
C LYS A 156 -41.34 -68.47 16.79
#